data_AF-A0A4Q4QJW0-F1
#
_entry.id   AF-A0A4Q4QJW0-F1
#
_cell.length_a   1.000
_cell.length_b   1.000
_cell.length_c   1.000
_cell.angle_alpha   90.00
_cell.angle_beta   90.00
_cell.angle_gamma   90.00
#
_symmetry.space_group_name_H-M   'P 1'
#
loop_
_entity.id
_entity.type
_entity.pdbx_description
1 polymer ?
#
loop_
_entity_poly.entity_id
_entity_poly.type
_entity_poly.pdbx_seq_one_letter_code
_entity_poly.pdbx_strand_id
1 'polypeptide(L)'
;MWSVSSEITLERTLALYNFSSAVNHEHGLGSPLTYRLFADTSVGIKYLIHENFERMSFMDQQTLKRLYWLIYAGQCTCDMHGRQLLVLRHAHEAFGHLIPLEISDIQLLHGADASSAEDTGPCFSYVPGLNVLSRLFMVWHSSQAITTQTMDNLHEHIMRAQQLLEDVPPELAWRPPHAVGQFAFNVQKVNLKVTQLHIRSNLLEQMNTLAKDQNMRVTPGAIIDERHRVVDELLDVLYNMPEEVFDANGYSIVPKIRDIGGALLDELRTGSQGTTLQASINLDKLLAKLESLDQRVAVQTPYV
;
A
#
# COMPACT_ATOMS: atom_id res chain seq x y z
N MET A 1 -11.45 -24.66 -21.75
CA MET A 1 -9.99 -24.64 -21.97
C MET A 1 -9.73 -23.50 -22.94
N TRP A 2 -9.32 -22.32 -22.46
CA TRP A 2 -9.22 -21.12 -23.27
C TRP A 2 -8.02 -21.25 -24.21
N SER A 3 -8.22 -21.19 -25.53
CA SER A 3 -7.10 -21.10 -26.47
C SER A 3 -6.53 -19.69 -26.40
N VAL A 4 -5.49 -19.52 -25.59
CA VAL A 4 -4.79 -18.26 -25.42
C VAL A 4 -4.06 -17.96 -26.73
N SER A 5 -4.45 -16.89 -27.43
CA SER A 5 -3.52 -16.22 -28.34
C SER A 5 -2.21 -16.02 -27.57
N SER A 6 -1.11 -16.56 -28.09
CA SER A 6 0.20 -16.49 -27.44
C SER A 6 0.72 -15.07 -27.26
N GLU A 7 0.09 -14.10 -27.91
CA GLU A 7 0.48 -12.71 -27.88
C GLU A 7 0.23 -12.06 -26.51
N ILE A 8 1.20 -11.28 -26.05
CA ILE A 8 1.11 -10.49 -24.83
C ILE A 8 0.67 -9.08 -25.24
N THR A 9 -0.57 -8.72 -24.93
CA THR A 9 -1.13 -7.38 -25.19
C THR A 9 -1.46 -6.66 -23.87
N LEU A 10 -1.72 -5.35 -23.96
CA LEU A 10 -2.12 -4.55 -22.81
C LEU A 10 -3.46 -5.02 -22.23
N GLU A 11 -4.44 -5.32 -23.07
CA GLU A 11 -5.79 -5.76 -22.67
C GLU A 11 -5.72 -7.09 -21.92
N ARG A 12 -4.93 -8.04 -22.43
CA ARG A 12 -4.71 -9.31 -21.74
C ARG A 12 -4.06 -9.11 -20.37
N THR A 13 -3.07 -8.23 -20.29
CA THR A 13 -2.35 -7.94 -19.04
C THR A 13 -3.26 -7.25 -18.02
N LEU A 14 -4.12 -6.32 -18.46
CA LEU A 14 -5.15 -5.69 -17.64
C LEU A 14 -6.21 -6.69 -17.16
N ALA A 15 -6.65 -7.61 -18.04
CA ALA A 15 -7.60 -8.66 -17.65
C ALA A 15 -7.00 -9.57 -16.56
N LEU A 16 -5.75 -10.00 -16.72
CA LEU A 16 -5.05 -10.81 -15.72
C LEU A 16 -4.93 -10.09 -14.38
N TYR A 17 -4.64 -8.79 -14.37
CA TYR A 17 -4.64 -7.97 -13.15
C TYR A 17 -5.99 -7.89 -12.47
N ASN A 18 -7.05 -7.66 -13.24
CA ASN A 18 -8.40 -7.58 -12.68
C ASN A 18 -8.82 -8.93 -12.08
N PHE A 19 -8.51 -10.03 -12.76
CA PHE A 19 -8.70 -11.37 -12.20
C PHE A 19 -7.84 -11.62 -10.96
N SER A 20 -6.56 -11.19 -10.94
CA SER A 20 -5.70 -11.37 -9.77
C SER A 20 -6.25 -10.60 -8.56
N SER A 21 -6.76 -9.39 -8.77
CA SER A 21 -7.37 -8.56 -7.73
C SER A 21 -8.68 -9.16 -7.20
N ALA A 22 -9.54 -9.68 -8.08
CA ALA A 22 -10.78 -10.36 -7.68
C ALA A 22 -10.51 -11.66 -6.90
N VAL A 23 -9.62 -12.52 -7.39
CA VAL A 23 -9.24 -13.77 -6.72
C VAL A 23 -8.54 -13.47 -5.38
N ASN A 24 -7.73 -12.40 -5.31
CA ASN A 24 -7.16 -11.96 -4.05
C ASN A 24 -8.22 -11.53 -3.03
N HIS A 25 -9.28 -10.85 -3.48
CA HIS A 25 -10.39 -10.50 -2.61
C HIS A 25 -11.08 -11.76 -2.05
N GLU A 26 -11.28 -12.80 -2.87
CA GLU A 26 -11.98 -14.01 -2.43
C GLU A 26 -11.11 -14.97 -1.61
N HIS A 27 -9.84 -15.12 -1.97
CA HIS A 27 -8.96 -16.19 -1.45
C HIS A 27 -7.69 -15.67 -0.76
N GLY A 28 -7.46 -14.35 -0.76
CA GLY A 28 -6.27 -13.71 -0.21
C GLY A 28 -5.00 -13.90 -1.06
N LEU A 29 -3.93 -13.20 -0.67
CA LEU A 29 -2.65 -13.22 -1.40
C LEU A 29 -1.90 -14.56 -1.25
N GLY A 30 -2.31 -15.42 -0.31
CA GLY A 30 -1.71 -16.74 -0.10
C GLY A 30 -2.19 -17.81 -1.09
N SER A 31 -3.23 -17.54 -1.87
CA SER A 31 -3.76 -18.48 -2.85
C SER A 31 -2.77 -18.68 -4.01
N PRO A 32 -2.48 -19.94 -4.40
CA PRO A 32 -1.64 -20.23 -5.57
C PRO A 32 -2.18 -19.60 -6.86
N LEU A 33 -3.51 -19.47 -6.98
CA LEU A 33 -4.14 -18.85 -8.13
C LEU A 33 -3.89 -17.34 -8.15
N THR A 34 -4.02 -16.67 -7.01
CA THR A 34 -3.67 -15.25 -6.86
C THR A 34 -2.22 -15.02 -7.26
N TYR A 35 -1.30 -15.80 -6.71
CA TYR A 35 0.13 -15.72 -7.05
C TYR A 35 0.38 -15.86 -8.55
N ARG A 36 -0.21 -16.89 -9.18
CA ARG A 36 -0.04 -17.14 -10.61
C ARG A 36 -0.52 -15.96 -11.46
N LEU A 37 -1.71 -15.44 -11.19
CA LEU A 37 -2.28 -14.33 -11.95
C LEU A 37 -1.47 -13.03 -11.77
N PHE A 38 -0.98 -12.77 -10.55
CA PHE A 38 -0.03 -11.68 -10.31
C PHE A 38 1.27 -11.87 -11.09
N ALA A 39 1.84 -13.08 -11.11
CA ALA A 39 3.07 -13.37 -11.85
C ALA A 39 2.87 -13.21 -13.36
N ASP A 40 1.79 -13.74 -13.92
CA ASP A 40 1.45 -13.59 -15.35
C ASP A 40 1.25 -12.11 -15.72
N THR A 41 0.63 -11.33 -14.83
CA THR A 41 0.51 -9.86 -14.99
C THR A 41 1.87 -9.17 -14.99
N SER A 42 2.75 -9.49 -14.03
CA SER A 42 4.10 -8.94 -13.97
C SER A 42 4.92 -9.26 -15.22
N VAL A 43 4.81 -10.49 -15.75
CA VAL A 43 5.46 -10.88 -17.02
C VAL A 43 4.93 -10.05 -18.18
N GLY A 44 3.60 -9.87 -18.27
CA GLY A 44 2.98 -9.05 -19.30
C GLY A 44 3.46 -7.60 -19.26
N ILE A 45 3.52 -7.00 -18.07
CA ILE A 45 4.03 -5.64 -17.88
C ILE A 45 5.49 -5.52 -18.31
N LYS A 46 6.36 -6.44 -17.88
CA LYS A 46 7.78 -6.42 -18.26
C LYS A 46 7.96 -6.50 -19.77
N TYR A 47 7.26 -7.44 -20.41
CA TYR A 47 7.32 -7.58 -21.85
C TYR A 47 6.87 -6.30 -22.57
N LEU A 48 5.73 -5.72 -22.15
CA LEU A 48 5.22 -4.50 -22.78
C LEU A 48 6.16 -3.31 -22.58
N ILE A 49 6.75 -3.15 -21.40
CA ILE A 49 7.72 -2.07 -21.12
C ILE A 49 8.99 -2.22 -21.98
N HIS A 50 9.52 -3.43 -22.12
CA HIS A 50 10.79 -3.64 -22.80
C HIS A 50 10.67 -3.72 -24.32
N GLU A 51 9.62 -4.37 -24.83
CA GLU A 51 9.51 -4.70 -26.26
C GLU A 51 8.55 -3.77 -27.03
N ASN A 52 7.50 -3.27 -26.38
CA ASN A 52 6.39 -2.60 -27.07
C ASN A 52 6.15 -1.15 -26.64
N PHE A 53 6.77 -0.66 -25.56
CA PHE A 53 6.42 0.61 -24.94
C PHE A 53 6.43 1.80 -25.90
N GLU A 54 7.52 1.97 -26.65
CA GLU A 54 7.67 3.07 -27.63
C GLU A 54 6.71 2.97 -28.83
N ARG A 55 6.14 1.78 -29.08
CA ARG A 55 5.18 1.54 -30.16
C ARG A 55 3.72 1.70 -29.71
N MET A 56 3.47 1.71 -28.40
CA MET A 56 2.14 1.88 -27.84
C MET A 56 1.65 3.31 -28.02
N SER A 57 0.33 3.49 -28.09
CA SER A 57 -0.25 4.83 -28.07
C SER A 57 0.09 5.53 -26.75
N PHE A 58 0.07 6.86 -26.75
CA PHE A 58 0.32 7.62 -25.53
C PHE A 58 -0.64 7.21 -24.39
N MET A 59 -1.93 7.00 -24.67
CA MET A 59 -2.89 6.60 -23.64
C MET A 59 -2.64 5.18 -23.12
N ASP A 60 -2.22 4.26 -24.00
CA ASP A 60 -1.84 2.90 -23.59
C ASP A 60 -0.59 2.89 -22.72
N GLN A 61 0.41 3.75 -23.03
CA GLN A 61 1.57 3.92 -22.18
C GLN A 61 1.18 4.41 -20.78
N GLN A 62 0.25 5.38 -20.67
CA GLN A 62 -0.21 5.88 -19.37
C GLN A 62 -0.98 4.81 -18.59
N THR A 63 -1.78 4.00 -19.30
CA THR A 63 -2.49 2.86 -18.69
C THR A 63 -1.51 1.81 -18.17
N LEU A 64 -0.50 1.45 -18.97
CA LEU A 64 0.56 0.52 -18.57
C LEU A 64 1.36 1.03 -17.37
N LYS A 65 1.68 2.34 -17.33
CA LYS A 65 2.34 2.98 -16.19
C LYS A 65 1.50 2.86 -14.92
N ARG A 66 0.19 3.13 -14.97
CA ARG A 66 -0.70 2.94 -13.81
C ARG A 66 -0.69 1.49 -13.34
N LEU A 67 -0.82 0.54 -14.27
CA LEU A 67 -0.81 -0.88 -13.97
C LEU A 67 0.51 -1.34 -13.32
N TYR A 68 1.66 -0.86 -13.84
CA TYR A 68 2.98 -1.12 -13.28
C TYR A 68 3.03 -0.76 -11.79
N TRP A 69 2.57 0.44 -11.42
CA TRP A 69 2.64 0.90 -10.03
C TRP A 69 1.63 0.21 -9.10
N LEU A 70 0.47 -0.22 -9.63
CA LEU A 70 -0.46 -1.06 -8.88
C LEU A 70 0.15 -2.43 -8.55
N ILE A 71 0.81 -3.07 -9.51
CA ILE A 71 1.52 -4.34 -9.28
C ILE A 71 2.73 -4.14 -8.36
N TYR A 72 3.48 -3.04 -8.52
CA TYR A 72 4.60 -2.72 -7.63
C TYR A 72 4.13 -2.55 -6.17
N ALA A 73 3.03 -1.83 -5.94
CA ALA A 73 2.44 -1.72 -4.60
C ALA A 73 2.03 -3.09 -4.02
N GLY A 74 1.48 -3.97 -4.87
CA GLY A 74 1.21 -5.37 -4.52
C GLY A 74 2.46 -6.15 -4.15
N GLN A 75 3.55 -6.02 -4.92
CA GLN A 75 4.85 -6.63 -4.64
C GLN A 75 5.37 -6.21 -3.28
N CYS A 76 5.48 -4.90 -3.00
CA CYS A 76 5.98 -4.41 -1.73
C CYS A 76 5.08 -4.86 -0.56
N THR A 77 3.76 -4.85 -0.75
CA THR A 77 2.84 -5.36 0.27
C THR A 77 3.13 -6.83 0.57
N CYS A 78 3.26 -7.70 -0.44
CA CYS A 78 3.58 -9.10 -0.20
C CYS A 78 4.92 -9.28 0.49
N ASP A 79 5.95 -8.55 0.07
CA ASP A 79 7.29 -8.62 0.63
C ASP A 79 7.32 -8.22 2.12
N MET A 80 6.62 -7.14 2.49
CA MET A 80 6.44 -6.73 3.89
C MET A 80 5.78 -7.80 4.77
N HIS A 81 4.92 -8.64 4.18
CA HIS A 81 4.27 -9.77 4.89
C HIS A 81 5.04 -11.11 4.71
N GLY A 82 6.27 -11.09 4.18
CA GLY A 82 7.10 -12.27 3.95
C GLY A 82 6.56 -13.22 2.87
N ARG A 83 5.76 -12.73 1.93
CA ARG A 83 5.17 -13.51 0.84
C ARG A 83 5.95 -13.30 -0.45
N GLN A 84 6.22 -14.38 -1.16
CA GLN A 84 6.90 -14.31 -2.44
C GLN A 84 5.93 -13.85 -3.54
N LEU A 85 6.35 -12.86 -4.33
CA LEU A 85 5.77 -12.50 -5.62
C LEU A 85 6.87 -12.45 -6.68
N LEU A 86 6.50 -12.64 -7.95
CA LEU A 86 7.45 -12.44 -9.04
C LEU A 86 7.90 -10.97 -9.04
N VAL A 87 9.20 -10.75 -8.83
CA VAL A 87 9.79 -9.42 -8.71
C VAL A 87 9.57 -8.67 -10.02
N LEU A 88 8.72 -7.65 -10.00
CA LEU A 88 8.51 -6.71 -11.08
C LEU A 88 9.69 -5.75 -11.21
N ARG A 89 10.16 -5.25 -10.06
CA ARG A 89 11.21 -4.23 -9.96
C ARG A 89 12.18 -4.56 -8.83
N HIS A 90 13.46 -4.36 -9.10
CA HIS A 90 14.51 -4.35 -8.08
C HIS A 90 14.80 -2.93 -7.59
N ALA A 91 15.22 -2.79 -6.33
CA ALA A 91 15.36 -1.49 -5.68
C ALA A 91 16.39 -0.55 -6.35
N HIS A 92 17.38 -1.09 -7.06
CA HIS A 92 18.41 -0.32 -7.76
C HIS A 92 17.97 0.21 -9.14
N GLU A 93 16.81 -0.21 -9.65
CA GLU A 93 16.36 0.17 -10.99
C GLU A 93 15.69 1.55 -10.99
N ALA A 94 16.12 2.43 -11.91
CA ALA A 94 15.62 3.79 -12.05
C ALA A 94 14.42 3.87 -13.03
N PHE A 95 13.21 3.63 -12.52
CA PHE A 95 11.96 3.69 -13.30
C PHE A 95 11.13 4.96 -13.06
N GLY A 96 11.77 6.08 -12.70
CA GLY A 96 11.07 7.35 -12.48
C GLY A 96 10.28 7.84 -13.72
N HIS A 97 10.74 7.50 -14.92
CA HIS A 97 10.04 7.81 -16.19
C HIS A 97 8.71 7.06 -16.36
N LEU A 98 8.46 6.01 -15.58
CA LEU A 98 7.20 5.26 -15.56
C LEU A 98 6.18 5.83 -14.59
N ILE A 99 6.46 6.92 -13.86
CA ILE A 99 5.42 7.59 -13.07
C ILE A 99 4.33 8.10 -14.04
N PRO A 100 3.06 7.70 -13.85
CA PRO A 100 1.98 8.09 -14.74
C PRO A 100 1.64 9.57 -14.56
N LEU A 101 1.23 10.19 -15.66
CA LEU A 101 0.69 11.54 -15.67
C LEU A 101 -0.71 11.54 -15.04
N GLU A 102 -1.09 12.67 -14.45
CA GLU A 102 -2.35 12.88 -13.72
C GLU A 102 -3.53 13.12 -14.66
N ILE A 103 -3.66 12.25 -15.67
CA ILE A 103 -4.74 12.23 -16.65
C ILE A 103 -5.99 11.65 -15.97
N SER A 104 -7.18 12.20 -16.21
CA SER A 104 -8.43 11.63 -15.68
C SER A 104 -8.86 10.40 -16.48
N ASP A 105 -9.79 9.60 -15.94
CA ASP A 105 -10.29 8.43 -16.68
C ASP A 105 -11.12 8.84 -17.91
N ILE A 106 -11.83 9.98 -17.83
CA ILE A 106 -12.54 10.56 -18.98
C ILE A 106 -11.55 10.92 -20.09
N GLN A 107 -10.44 11.58 -19.76
CA GLN A 107 -9.39 11.92 -20.73
C GLN A 107 -8.70 10.68 -21.29
N LEU A 108 -8.58 9.61 -20.50
CA LEU A 108 -8.02 8.34 -20.94
C LEU A 108 -8.93 7.63 -21.96
N LEU A 109 -10.25 7.69 -21.75
CA LEU A 109 -11.25 7.05 -22.61
C LEU A 109 -11.54 7.85 -23.89
N HIS A 110 -11.63 9.17 -23.79
CA HIS A 110 -12.10 10.04 -24.87
C HIS A 110 -10.99 10.87 -25.53
N GLY A 111 -9.75 10.76 -25.04
CA GLY A 111 -8.61 11.52 -25.54
C GLY A 111 -8.43 12.87 -24.82
N ALA A 112 -7.29 13.53 -25.09
CA ALA A 112 -6.92 14.79 -24.42
C ALA A 112 -7.91 15.94 -24.67
N ASP A 113 -8.65 15.90 -25.79
CA ASP A 113 -9.61 16.92 -26.22
C ASP A 113 -11.03 16.72 -25.64
N ALA A 114 -11.22 15.73 -24.75
CA ALA A 114 -12.51 15.39 -24.15
C ALA A 114 -13.11 16.45 -23.22
N SER A 115 -12.56 17.66 -23.18
CA SER A 115 -12.93 18.72 -22.25
C SER A 115 -14.27 19.40 -22.56
N SER A 116 -14.99 18.99 -23.60
CA SER A 116 -16.25 19.66 -23.97
C SER A 116 -17.12 18.82 -24.90
N ALA A 117 -18.24 18.29 -24.39
CA ALA A 117 -19.53 18.41 -25.09
C ALA A 117 -20.72 17.86 -24.29
N GLU A 118 -20.60 16.73 -23.55
CA GLU A 118 -21.80 16.06 -23.02
C GLU A 118 -21.67 15.46 -21.61
N ASP A 119 -20.49 15.45 -21.01
CA ASP A 119 -20.29 14.80 -19.70
C ASP A 119 -20.38 15.82 -18.56
N THR A 120 -21.48 15.79 -17.80
CA THR A 120 -21.79 16.74 -16.71
C THR A 120 -21.14 16.37 -15.37
N GLY A 121 -20.30 15.33 -15.35
CA GLY A 121 -19.57 14.87 -14.17
C GLY A 121 -18.27 15.65 -13.94
N PRO A 122 -17.80 15.75 -12.69
CA PRO A 122 -16.52 16.37 -12.42
C PRO A 122 -15.36 15.49 -12.92
N CYS A 123 -14.46 16.09 -13.70
CA CYS A 123 -13.29 15.45 -14.31
C CYS A 123 -12.11 15.43 -13.32
N PHE A 124 -12.15 14.51 -12.34
CA PHE A 124 -11.05 14.31 -11.40
C PHE A 124 -10.08 13.21 -11.87
N SER A 125 -8.78 13.40 -11.59
CA SER A 125 -7.80 12.31 -11.69
C SER A 125 -7.51 11.73 -10.31
N TYR A 126 -7.59 10.40 -10.19
CA TYR A 126 -7.19 9.67 -9.00
C TYR A 126 -5.72 9.19 -9.04
N VAL A 127 -5.02 9.49 -10.13
CA VAL A 127 -3.60 9.16 -10.30
C VAL A 127 -2.68 9.83 -9.26
N PRO A 128 -2.93 11.05 -8.74
CA PRO A 128 -2.11 11.62 -7.67
C PRO A 128 -2.01 10.68 -6.46
N GLY A 129 -3.10 10.01 -6.08
CA GLY A 129 -3.11 9.04 -4.98
C GLY A 129 -2.22 7.82 -5.26
N LEU A 130 -2.26 7.28 -6.49
CA LEU A 130 -1.37 6.20 -6.91
C LEU A 130 0.10 6.65 -6.90
N ASN A 131 0.38 7.87 -7.36
CA ASN A 131 1.73 8.42 -7.40
C ASN A 131 2.32 8.58 -5.99
N VAL A 132 1.54 9.09 -5.03
CA VAL A 132 1.96 9.19 -3.63
C VAL A 132 2.18 7.79 -3.03
N LEU A 133 1.25 6.85 -3.26
CA LEU A 133 1.37 5.47 -2.77
C LEU A 133 2.65 4.79 -3.29
N SER A 134 2.94 4.99 -4.57
CA SER A 134 4.15 4.49 -5.23
C SER A 134 5.41 5.03 -4.58
N ARG A 135 5.44 6.34 -4.30
CA ARG A 135 6.57 6.99 -3.61
C ARG A 135 6.76 6.47 -2.19
N LEU A 136 5.68 6.21 -1.44
CA LEU A 136 5.76 5.57 -0.12
C LEU A 136 6.45 4.22 -0.20
N PHE A 137 5.98 3.33 -1.10
CA PHE A 137 6.62 2.03 -1.29
C PHE A 137 8.03 2.10 -1.86
N MET A 138 8.38 3.16 -2.60
CA MET A 138 9.76 3.40 -3.02
C MET A 138 10.67 3.73 -1.84
N VAL A 139 10.21 4.52 -0.85
CA VAL A 139 10.98 4.79 0.38
C VAL A 139 11.22 3.48 1.14
N TRP A 140 10.19 2.66 1.30
CA TRP A 140 10.35 1.36 1.95
C TRP A 140 11.33 0.46 1.18
N HIS A 141 11.11 0.26 -0.12
CA HIS A 141 11.95 -0.65 -0.91
C HIS A 141 13.40 -0.17 -1.04
N SER A 142 13.66 1.14 -1.09
CA SER A 142 15.03 1.68 -1.09
C SER A 142 15.75 1.42 0.23
N SER A 143 15.05 1.43 1.36
CA SER A 143 15.64 1.05 2.65
C SER A 143 16.09 -0.41 2.67
N GLN A 144 15.33 -1.30 2.02
CA GLN A 144 15.65 -2.73 1.94
C GLN A 144 16.84 -3.02 1.02
N ALA A 145 17.21 -2.09 0.15
CA ALA A 145 18.37 -2.22 -0.75
C ALA A 145 19.72 -2.02 -0.03
N ILE A 146 19.70 -1.51 1.21
CA ILE A 146 20.91 -1.20 1.97
C ILE A 146 21.43 -2.48 2.62
N THR A 147 22.61 -2.94 2.18
CA THR A 147 23.22 -4.20 2.65
C THR A 147 23.46 -4.24 4.15
N THR A 148 23.90 -3.12 4.73
CA THR A 148 24.17 -3.00 6.17
C THR A 148 23.29 -1.93 6.76
N GLN A 149 22.26 -2.36 7.50
CA GLN A 149 21.33 -1.44 8.17
C GLN A 149 22.00 -0.73 9.36
N THR A 150 21.66 0.54 9.55
CA THR A 150 22.08 1.36 10.69
C THR A 150 20.86 1.97 11.39
N MET A 151 21.05 2.62 12.53
CA MET A 151 19.93 3.38 13.13
C MET A 151 19.60 4.61 12.29
N ASP A 152 20.65 5.30 11.81
CA ASP A 152 20.51 6.56 11.08
C ASP A 152 19.80 6.39 9.73
N ASN A 153 20.15 5.33 8.97
CA ASN A 153 19.53 5.12 7.66
C ASN A 153 18.04 4.74 7.81
N LEU A 154 17.67 3.91 8.79
CA LEU A 154 16.28 3.53 9.04
C LEU A 154 15.47 4.73 9.52
N HIS A 155 16.05 5.53 10.43
CA HIS A 155 15.43 6.78 10.88
C HIS A 155 15.22 7.77 9.73
N GLU A 156 16.20 7.93 8.84
CA GLU A 156 16.08 8.77 7.66
C GLU A 156 14.91 8.31 6.76
N HIS A 157 14.74 7.01 6.53
CA HIS A 157 13.63 6.50 5.72
C HIS A 157 12.27 6.67 6.42
N ILE A 158 12.20 6.56 7.74
CA ILE A 158 10.99 6.91 8.53
C ILE A 158 10.61 8.37 8.30
N MET A 159 11.58 9.29 8.39
CA MET A 159 11.35 10.72 8.16
C MET A 159 10.91 11.02 6.73
N ARG A 160 11.53 10.39 5.73
CA ARG A 160 11.10 10.51 4.32
C ARG A 160 9.68 10.02 4.10
N ALA A 161 9.30 8.89 4.71
CA ALA A 161 7.93 8.37 4.62
C ALA A 161 6.92 9.34 5.26
N GLN A 162 7.29 9.99 6.36
CA GLN A 162 6.46 10.99 7.02
C GLN A 162 6.23 12.23 6.13
N GLN A 163 7.30 12.79 5.59
CA GLN A 163 7.28 14.02 4.77
C GLN A 163 6.48 13.87 3.47
N LEU A 164 6.39 12.65 2.91
CA LEU A 164 5.67 12.40 1.65
C LEU A 164 4.18 12.76 1.70
N LEU A 165 3.57 12.82 2.89
CA LEU A 165 2.15 13.20 3.04
C LEU A 165 1.95 14.70 3.37
N GLU A 166 3.02 15.49 3.48
CA GLU A 166 2.92 16.92 3.78
C GLU A 166 2.53 17.76 2.55
N ASP A 167 2.99 17.34 1.36
CA ASP A 167 2.83 18.04 0.07
C ASP A 167 1.93 17.25 -0.90
N VAL A 168 0.80 16.75 -0.40
CA VAL A 168 -0.22 16.08 -1.22
C VAL A 168 -1.33 17.06 -1.61
N PRO A 169 -2.05 16.81 -2.73
CA PRO A 169 -3.23 17.59 -3.08
C PRO A 169 -4.23 17.70 -1.92
N PRO A 170 -4.97 18.82 -1.79
CA PRO A 170 -5.88 19.07 -0.66
C PRO A 170 -6.89 17.94 -0.41
N GLU A 171 -7.36 17.28 -1.47
CA GLU A 171 -8.31 16.17 -1.44
C GLU A 171 -7.74 14.93 -0.74
N LEU A 172 -6.42 14.75 -0.81
CA LEU A 172 -5.68 13.63 -0.22
C LEU A 172 -5.03 13.99 1.13
N ALA A 173 -5.01 15.26 1.51
CA ALA A 173 -4.38 15.72 2.74
C ALA A 173 -5.12 15.17 3.99
N TRP A 174 -4.35 14.69 4.96
CA TRP A 174 -4.87 14.30 6.28
C TRP A 174 -5.05 15.53 7.16
N ARG A 175 -6.21 16.20 7.06
CA ARG A 175 -6.55 17.40 7.85
C ARG A 175 -7.99 17.32 8.34
N PRO A 176 -8.31 17.78 9.55
CA PRO A 176 -9.69 17.92 10.01
C PRO A 176 -10.46 18.99 9.19
N PRO A 177 -11.74 18.77 8.85
CA PRO A 177 -12.49 17.51 8.98
C PRO A 177 -11.95 16.44 8.01
N HIS A 178 -11.70 15.23 8.51
CA HIS A 178 -10.96 14.19 7.76
C HIS A 178 -11.72 13.62 6.56
N ALA A 179 -13.04 13.42 6.71
CA ALA A 179 -13.93 12.87 5.70
C ALA A 179 -14.68 13.96 4.93
N VAL A 180 -13.99 14.63 4.00
CA VAL A 180 -14.55 15.70 3.16
C VAL A 180 -14.31 15.36 1.69
N GLY A 181 -15.29 15.65 0.84
CA GLY A 181 -15.18 15.46 -0.60
C GLY A 181 -15.69 14.10 -1.06
N GLN A 182 -15.17 13.63 -2.19
CA GLN A 182 -15.65 12.39 -2.81
C GLN A 182 -15.18 11.15 -2.06
N PHE A 183 -16.04 10.14 -2.01
CA PHE A 183 -15.77 8.86 -1.37
C PHE A 183 -14.44 8.23 -1.82
N ALA A 184 -14.15 8.24 -3.12
CA ALA A 184 -12.90 7.69 -3.65
C ALA A 184 -11.64 8.40 -3.14
N PHE A 185 -11.68 9.72 -2.91
CA PHE A 185 -10.57 10.43 -2.28
C PHE A 185 -10.41 10.06 -0.80
N ASN A 186 -11.50 9.86 -0.07
CA ASN A 186 -11.44 9.37 1.31
C ASN A 186 -10.82 7.96 1.39
N VAL A 187 -11.17 7.08 0.44
CA VAL A 187 -10.55 5.75 0.26
C VAL A 187 -9.05 5.88 0.00
N GLN A 188 -8.62 6.75 -0.92
CA GLN A 188 -7.19 6.96 -1.17
C GLN A 188 -6.46 7.54 0.04
N LYS A 189 -7.04 8.54 0.70
CA LYS A 189 -6.49 9.18 1.90
C LYS A 189 -6.21 8.17 3.01
N VAL A 190 -7.16 7.29 3.32
CA VAL A 190 -6.97 6.22 4.32
C VAL A 190 -5.88 5.25 3.88
N ASN A 191 -5.91 4.78 2.63
CA ASN A 191 -4.91 3.83 2.15
C ASN A 191 -3.49 4.44 2.21
N LEU A 192 -3.34 5.72 1.85
CA LEU A 192 -2.07 6.45 1.94
C LEU A 192 -1.60 6.59 3.39
N LYS A 193 -2.49 7.05 4.28
CA LYS A 193 -2.14 7.29 5.69
C LYS A 193 -1.78 5.97 6.40
N VAL A 194 -2.59 4.93 6.26
CA VAL A 194 -2.31 3.61 6.86
C VAL A 194 -1.04 2.98 6.28
N THR A 195 -0.80 3.11 4.96
CA THR A 195 0.43 2.60 4.34
C THR A 195 1.67 3.34 4.86
N GLN A 196 1.60 4.66 5.02
CA GLN A 196 2.69 5.45 5.62
C GLN A 196 3.00 4.99 7.06
N LEU A 197 1.97 4.77 7.88
CA LEU A 197 2.10 4.28 9.26
C LEU A 197 2.69 2.86 9.30
N HIS A 198 2.27 1.98 8.39
CA HIS A 198 2.78 0.61 8.30
C HIS A 198 4.25 0.57 7.91
N ILE A 199 4.67 1.40 6.95
CA ILE A 199 6.09 1.53 6.58
C ILE A 199 6.91 2.04 7.76
N ARG A 200 6.43 3.09 8.45
CA ARG A 200 7.11 3.62 9.65
C ARG A 200 7.24 2.53 10.74
N SER A 201 6.16 1.82 11.04
CA SER A 201 6.16 0.70 12.01
C SER A 201 7.13 -0.41 11.60
N ASN A 202 7.14 -0.82 10.33
CA ASN A 202 8.03 -1.86 9.83
C ASN A 202 9.51 -1.47 10.00
N LEU A 203 9.87 -0.23 9.64
CA LEU A 203 11.24 0.27 9.80
C LEU A 203 11.63 0.42 11.27
N LEU A 204 10.70 0.82 12.15
CA LEU A 204 10.92 0.87 13.60
C LEU A 204 11.23 -0.49 14.19
N GLU A 205 10.56 -1.56 13.73
CA GLU A 205 10.87 -2.91 14.19
C GLU A 205 12.22 -3.42 13.68
N GLN A 206 12.67 -2.97 12.51
CA GLN A 206 14.05 -3.19 12.07
C GLN A 206 15.05 -2.47 12.98
N MET A 207 14.78 -1.22 13.38
CA MET A 207 15.59 -0.49 14.36
C MET A 207 15.62 -1.22 15.70
N ASN A 208 14.48 -1.68 16.19
CA ASN A 208 14.37 -2.44 17.44
C ASN A 208 15.19 -3.74 17.39
N THR A 209 15.18 -4.44 16.26
CA THR A 209 16.00 -5.65 16.03
C THR A 209 17.49 -5.30 16.06
N LEU A 210 17.90 -4.25 15.36
CA LEU A 210 19.29 -3.78 15.36
C LEU A 210 19.76 -3.37 16.77
N ALA A 211 18.91 -2.74 17.58
CA ALA A 211 19.22 -2.38 18.97
C ALA A 211 19.55 -3.63 19.80
N LYS A 212 18.73 -4.67 19.66
CA LYS A 212 18.90 -5.95 20.36
C LYS A 212 20.19 -6.64 19.94
N ASP A 213 20.50 -6.65 18.65
CA ASP A 213 21.74 -7.22 18.11
C ASP A 213 22.99 -6.49 18.61
N GLN A 214 22.87 -5.18 18.88
CA GLN A 214 23.91 -4.36 19.51
C GLN A 214 23.97 -4.51 21.05
N ASN A 215 23.36 -5.55 21.61
CA ASN A 215 23.28 -5.85 23.05
C ASN A 215 22.56 -4.78 23.90
N MET A 216 21.72 -3.94 23.30
CA MET A 216 20.83 -3.08 24.07
C MET A 216 19.73 -3.96 24.67
N ARG A 217 19.81 -4.20 26.00
CA ARG A 217 18.85 -5.06 26.72
C ARG A 217 17.43 -4.49 26.79
N VAL A 218 17.28 -3.19 26.51
CA VAL A 218 16.01 -2.46 26.56
C VAL A 218 15.86 -1.70 25.25
N THR A 219 14.67 -1.73 24.65
CA THR A 219 14.35 -0.92 23.48
C THR A 219 14.55 0.56 23.82
N PRO A 220 15.33 1.31 23.02
CA PRO A 220 15.52 2.75 23.21
C PRO A 220 14.19 3.51 23.33
N GLY A 221 14.10 4.45 24.28
CA GLY A 221 12.88 5.22 24.53
C GLY A 221 12.34 5.93 23.29
N ALA A 222 13.22 6.44 22.43
CA ALA A 222 12.83 7.07 21.17
C ALA A 222 12.07 6.12 20.22
N ILE A 223 12.39 4.82 20.21
CA ILE A 223 11.68 3.82 19.40
C ILE A 223 10.29 3.55 20.01
N ILE A 224 10.19 3.48 21.34
CA ILE A 224 8.92 3.31 22.05
C ILE A 224 8.01 4.52 21.79
N ASP A 225 8.52 5.75 21.99
CA ASP A 225 7.76 6.99 21.77
C ASP A 225 7.25 7.09 20.33
N GLU A 226 8.06 6.71 19.35
CA GLU A 226 7.65 6.70 17.95
C GLU A 226 6.61 5.60 17.65
N ARG A 227 6.72 4.42 18.27
CA ARG A 227 5.71 3.36 18.16
C ARG A 227 4.36 3.84 18.68
N HIS A 228 4.31 4.48 19.84
CA HIS A 228 3.08 5.06 20.39
C HIS A 228 2.51 6.13 19.48
N ARG A 229 3.33 7.01 18.91
CA ARG A 229 2.89 8.00 17.91
C ARG A 229 2.25 7.36 16.69
N VAL A 230 2.87 6.32 16.11
CA VAL A 230 2.30 5.58 14.98
C VAL A 230 0.93 4.99 15.32
N VAL A 231 0.78 4.42 16.53
CA VAL A 231 -0.48 3.84 16.99
C VAL A 231 -1.55 4.89 17.24
N ASP A 232 -1.20 6.02 17.86
CA ASP A 232 -2.15 7.11 18.11
C ASP A 232 -2.64 7.71 16.79
N GLU A 233 -1.75 7.91 15.81
CA GLU A 233 -2.12 8.33 14.45
C GLU A 233 -2.99 7.28 13.73
N LEU A 234 -2.78 5.99 13.99
CA LEU A 234 -3.62 4.93 13.42
C LEU A 234 -5.03 4.94 14.03
N LEU A 235 -5.12 5.11 15.35
CA LEU A 235 -6.39 5.23 16.05
C LEU A 235 -7.15 6.48 15.58
N ASP A 236 -6.46 7.60 15.36
CA ASP A 236 -7.05 8.79 14.74
C ASP A 236 -7.71 8.47 13.39
N VAL A 237 -7.05 7.68 12.53
CA VAL A 237 -7.66 7.22 11.27
C VAL A 237 -8.90 6.36 11.53
N LEU A 238 -8.80 5.36 12.41
CA LEU A 238 -9.84 4.37 12.67
C LEU A 238 -11.12 4.96 13.29
N TYR A 239 -11.00 6.05 14.05
CA TYR A 239 -12.13 6.68 14.73
C TYR A 239 -12.71 7.89 13.99
N ASN A 240 -11.98 8.48 13.03
CA ASN A 240 -12.44 9.68 12.31
C ASN A 240 -12.88 9.42 10.87
N MET A 241 -12.79 8.17 10.38
CA MET A 241 -13.23 7.81 9.03
C MET A 241 -14.48 6.92 9.06
N PRO A 242 -15.38 7.06 8.07
CA PRO A 242 -16.56 6.20 7.94
C PRO A 242 -16.20 4.73 7.69
N GLU A 243 -17.04 3.81 8.16
CA GLU A 243 -16.84 2.36 8.00
C GLU A 243 -16.79 1.95 6.52
N GLU A 244 -17.57 2.59 5.66
CA GLU A 244 -17.64 2.33 4.23
C GLU A 244 -16.28 2.54 3.54
N VAL A 245 -15.46 3.44 4.08
CA VAL A 245 -14.11 3.71 3.57
C VAL A 245 -13.17 2.54 3.88
N PHE A 246 -13.31 1.95 5.07
CA PHE A 246 -12.56 0.76 5.44
C PHE A 246 -13.05 -0.47 4.69
N ASP A 247 -14.34 -0.56 4.44
CA ASP A 247 -14.97 -1.60 3.64
C ASP A 247 -14.42 -1.65 2.21
N ALA A 248 -14.22 -0.50 1.57
CA ALA A 248 -13.64 -0.44 0.22
C ALA A 248 -12.16 -0.86 0.17
N ASN A 249 -11.41 -0.67 1.26
CA ASN A 249 -9.96 -0.88 1.33
C ASN A 249 -9.53 -2.08 2.17
N GLY A 250 -10.46 -2.77 2.83
CA GLY A 250 -10.21 -3.65 3.98
C GLY A 250 -9.10 -4.67 3.74
N TYR A 251 -9.11 -5.30 2.56
CA TYR A 251 -8.11 -6.28 2.16
C TYR A 251 -6.66 -5.76 2.15
N SER A 252 -6.47 -4.47 1.84
CA SER A 252 -5.14 -3.85 1.88
C SER A 252 -4.78 -3.37 3.29
N ILE A 253 -5.72 -2.74 4.00
CA ILE A 253 -5.40 -1.99 5.23
C ILE A 253 -5.49 -2.83 6.50
N VAL A 254 -6.38 -3.82 6.57
CA VAL A 254 -6.56 -4.66 7.76
C VAL A 254 -5.29 -5.44 8.10
N PRO A 255 -4.59 -6.09 7.14
CA PRO A 255 -3.31 -6.72 7.42
C PRO A 255 -2.27 -5.74 7.99
N LYS A 256 -2.23 -4.50 7.47
CA LYS A 256 -1.32 -3.45 7.94
C LYS A 256 -1.63 -3.02 9.37
N ILE A 257 -2.92 -2.87 9.71
CA ILE A 257 -3.37 -2.55 11.08
C ILE A 257 -2.96 -3.67 12.04
N ARG A 258 -3.13 -4.94 11.63
CA ARG A 258 -2.71 -6.10 12.44
C ARG A 258 -1.20 -6.14 12.66
N ASP A 259 -0.40 -5.87 11.64
CA ASP A 259 1.07 -5.80 11.78
C ASP A 259 1.49 -4.71 12.77
N ILE A 260 0.90 -3.52 12.68
CA ILE A 260 1.16 -2.41 13.63
C ILE A 260 0.74 -2.82 15.06
N GLY A 261 -0.43 -3.45 15.21
CA GLY A 261 -0.90 -3.95 16.50
C GLY A 261 0.00 -5.07 17.08
N GLY A 262 0.57 -5.92 16.21
CA GLY A 262 1.52 -6.95 16.60
C GLY A 262 2.79 -6.37 17.25
N ALA A 263 3.32 -5.28 16.69
CA ALA A 263 4.47 -4.58 17.27
C ALA A 263 4.18 -4.04 18.69
N LEU A 264 2.94 -3.59 18.94
CA LEU A 264 2.50 -3.14 20.26
C LEU A 264 2.36 -4.30 21.27
N LEU A 265 1.90 -5.46 20.81
CA LEU A 265 1.83 -6.66 21.64
C LEU A 265 3.22 -7.13 22.08
N ASP A 266 4.22 -7.05 21.21
CA ASP A 266 5.60 -7.39 21.55
C ASP A 266 6.19 -6.45 22.62
N GLU A 267 5.81 -5.17 22.60
CA GLU A 267 6.15 -4.21 23.67
C GLU A 267 5.52 -4.63 25.01
N LEU A 268 4.24 -5.02 25.03
CA LEU A 268 3.59 -5.47 26.27
C LEU A 268 4.28 -6.68 26.89
N ARG A 269 4.82 -7.59 26.07
CA ARG A 269 5.51 -8.79 26.53
C ARG A 269 6.91 -8.51 27.08
N THR A 270 7.54 -7.41 26.67
CA THR A 270 8.96 -7.13 26.92
C THR A 270 9.23 -5.82 27.67
N GLY A 271 8.21 -4.98 27.86
CA GLY A 271 8.31 -3.61 28.37
C GLY A 271 8.29 -3.45 29.89
N SER A 272 8.47 -2.21 30.33
CA SER A 272 8.44 -1.81 31.75
C SER A 272 7.08 -1.23 32.16
N GLN A 273 6.69 -1.42 33.43
CA GLN A 273 5.30 -1.31 33.92
C GLN A 273 4.52 -0.04 33.50
N GLY A 274 5.15 1.13 33.39
CA GLY A 274 4.47 2.39 33.02
C GLY A 274 4.11 2.47 31.53
N THR A 275 5.03 2.05 30.65
CA THR A 275 4.80 1.98 29.18
C THR A 275 3.76 0.92 28.81
N THR A 276 3.70 -0.16 29.60
CA THR A 276 2.75 -1.27 29.43
C THR A 276 1.29 -0.82 29.54
N LEU A 277 0.96 0.17 30.38
CA LEU A 277 -0.42 0.61 30.55
C LEU A 277 -0.97 1.31 29.30
N GLN A 278 -0.21 2.26 28.75
CA GLN A 278 -0.61 2.97 27.53
C GLN A 278 -0.69 2.01 26.33
N ALA A 279 0.30 1.11 26.19
CA ALA A 279 0.29 0.08 25.17
C ALA A 279 -0.95 -0.84 25.29
N SER A 280 -1.37 -1.18 26.52
CA SER A 280 -2.56 -2.01 26.76
C SER A 280 -3.83 -1.29 26.30
N ILE A 281 -4.01 -0.03 26.71
CA ILE A 281 -5.20 0.77 26.34
C ILE A 281 -5.28 0.93 24.82
N ASN A 282 -4.16 1.22 24.17
CA ASN A 282 -4.12 1.39 22.73
C ASN A 282 -4.36 0.06 21.99
N LEU A 283 -3.83 -1.05 22.49
CA LEU A 283 -4.10 -2.37 21.94
C LEU A 283 -5.59 -2.75 22.05
N ASP A 284 -6.23 -2.49 23.20
CA ASP A 284 -7.65 -2.78 23.40
C ASP A 284 -8.52 -2.01 22.40
N LYS A 285 -8.22 -0.72 22.17
CA LYS A 285 -8.91 0.09 21.15
C LYS A 285 -8.70 -0.45 19.74
N LEU A 286 -7.47 -0.83 19.40
CA LEU A 286 -7.16 -1.41 18.08
C LEU A 286 -7.90 -2.73 17.86
N LEU A 287 -7.90 -3.61 18.86
CA LEU A 287 -8.61 -4.90 18.80
C LEU A 287 -10.12 -4.71 18.64
N ALA A 288 -10.72 -3.77 19.37
CA ALA A 288 -12.15 -3.46 19.23
C ALA A 288 -12.50 -2.98 17.80
N LYS A 289 -11.65 -2.16 17.18
CA LYS A 289 -11.84 -1.76 15.77
C LYS A 289 -11.54 -2.88 14.79
N LEU A 290 -10.55 -3.73 15.04
CA LEU A 290 -10.28 -4.89 14.18
C LEU A 290 -11.44 -5.89 14.20
N GLU A 291 -12.10 -6.09 15.34
CA GLU A 291 -13.26 -6.97 15.45
C GLU A 291 -14.42 -6.54 14.54
N SER A 292 -14.63 -5.22 14.38
CA SER A 292 -15.64 -4.71 13.44
C SER A 292 -15.20 -4.84 11.98
N LEU A 293 -13.90 -4.66 11.69
CA LEU A 293 -13.35 -4.67 10.33
C LEU A 293 -13.11 -6.09 9.78
N ASP A 294 -12.86 -7.06 10.65
CA ASP A 294 -12.49 -8.44 10.29
C ASP A 294 -13.65 -9.32 9.82
N GLN A 295 -14.89 -8.82 9.89
CA GLN A 295 -16.12 -9.58 9.60
C GLN A 295 -16.25 -10.10 8.16
N ARG A 296 -15.29 -9.81 7.27
CA ARG A 296 -15.30 -10.22 5.86
C ARG A 296 -14.61 -11.55 5.55
N VAL A 297 -14.01 -12.24 6.53
CA VAL A 297 -13.30 -13.52 6.30
C VAL A 297 -14.11 -14.77 6.69
N ALA A 298 -15.27 -14.64 7.32
CA ALA A 298 -16.08 -15.79 7.71
C ALA A 298 -17.08 -16.25 6.62
N VAL A 299 -16.64 -16.40 5.37
CA VAL A 299 -17.33 -17.34 4.48
C VAL A 299 -16.76 -18.71 4.81
N GLN A 300 -17.53 -19.47 5.58
CA GLN A 300 -17.30 -20.88 5.86
C GLN A 300 -16.90 -21.58 4.55
N THR A 301 -15.65 -22.01 4.45
CA THR A 301 -15.28 -23.00 3.45
C THR A 301 -16.07 -24.26 3.82
N PRO A 302 -17.03 -24.73 3.01
CA PRO A 302 -17.60 -26.03 3.26
C PRO A 302 -16.47 -27.02 3.02
N TYR A 303 -16.09 -27.75 4.05
CA TYR A 303 -15.35 -28.99 3.89
C TYR A 303 -16.17 -29.88 2.95
N VAL A 304 -15.66 -30.13 1.74
CA VAL A 304 -16.08 -31.22 0.87
C VAL A 304 -14.85 -32.07 0.57
#